data_AF-A0A8I1DAH4-F1
#
_entry.id   AF-A0A8I1DAH4-F1
#
_cell.length_a   1.000
_cell.length_b   1.000
_cell.length_c   1.000
_cell.angle_alpha   90.00
_cell.angle_beta   90.00
_cell.angle_gamma   90.00
#
_symmetry.space_group_name_H-M   'P 1'
#
loop_
_entity.id
_entity.type
_entity.pdbx_description
1 polymer ?
#
loop_
_entity_poly.entity_id
_entity_poly.type
_entity_poly.pdbx_seq_one_letter_code
_entity_poly.pdbx_strand_id
1 'polypeptide(L)' 'MTLLVRFDDRALGPDGAVIYQNRTVLLVRTKWGRIVEQKDYYEDTARIGDFDRRLREIEAGRACGTVAE' A
#
# COMPACT_ATOMS: atom_id res chain seq x y z
N MET A 1 22.92 11.37 -2.27
CA MET A 1 22.22 12.07 -1.18
C MET A 1 21.36 11.06 -0.42
N THR A 2 21.17 11.23 0.88
CA THR A 2 20.28 10.39 1.70
C THR A 2 19.09 11.22 2.15
N LEU A 3 17.90 10.64 2.07
CA LEU A 3 16.62 11.26 2.43
C LEU A 3 15.89 10.36 3.43
N LEU A 4 15.29 10.96 4.45
CA LEU A 4 14.27 10.31 5.29
C LEU A 4 12.96 11.08 5.11
N VAL A 5 11.91 10.37 4.73
CA VAL A 5 10.59 10.98 4.49
C VAL A 5 9.52 10.20 5.24
N ARG A 6 8.75 10.89 6.07
CA ARG A 6 7.53 10.33 6.67
C ARG A 6 6.35 10.58 5.73
N PHE A 7 5.54 9.55 5.48
CA PHE A 7 4.28 9.70 4.76
C PHE A 7 3.18 8.81 5.35
N ASP A 8 1.94 9.21 5.08
CA ASP A 8 0.75 8.42 5.38
C ASP A 8 0.42 7.57 4.14
N ASP A 9 0.49 6.26 4.29
CA ASP A 9 0.23 5.28 3.23
C ASP A 9 -1.23 4.83 3.32
N ARG A 10 -2.03 5.06 2.27
CA ARG A 10 -3.48 4.85 2.29
C ARG A 10 -3.96 4.30 0.96
N ALA A 11 -4.83 3.30 1.02
CA ALA A 11 -5.53 2.77 -0.14
C ALA A 11 -7.05 2.84 0.03
N LEU A 12 -7.73 3.13 -1.09
CA LEU A 12 -9.19 3.14 -1.18
C LEU A 12 -9.68 1.93 -1.97
N GLY A 13 -10.82 1.41 -1.54
CA GLY A 13 -11.57 0.38 -2.25
C GLY A 13 -12.39 0.95 -3.41
N PRO A 14 -13.06 0.07 -4.16
CA PRO A 14 -13.85 0.44 -5.34
C PRO A 14 -15.03 1.37 -5.04
N ASP A 15 -15.54 1.29 -3.82
CA ASP A 15 -16.62 2.09 -3.25
C ASP A 15 -16.12 3.37 -2.57
N GLY A 16 -14.81 3.64 -2.61
CA GLY A 16 -14.17 4.76 -1.93
C GLY A 16 -13.92 4.52 -0.43
N ALA A 17 -14.25 3.35 0.12
CA ALA A 17 -13.94 3.03 1.52
C ALA A 17 -12.43 2.88 1.75
N VAL A 18 -11.94 3.22 2.94
CA VAL A 18 -10.53 2.99 3.28
C VAL A 18 -10.32 1.51 3.58
N ILE A 19 -9.55 0.85 2.72
CA ILE A 19 -9.26 -0.58 2.87
C ILE A 19 -7.89 -0.83 3.51
N TYR A 20 -7.00 0.16 3.49
CA TYR A 20 -5.70 0.14 4.15
C TYR A 20 -5.21 1.54 4.52
N GLN A 21 -4.57 1.64 5.68
CA GLN A 21 -3.93 2.85 6.16
C GLN A 21 -2.75 2.53 7.10
N ASN A 22 -1.62 3.17 6.86
CA ASN A 22 -0.42 3.02 7.67
C ASN A 22 0.37 4.33 7.74
N ARG A 23 1.28 4.41 8.72
CA ARG A 23 2.32 5.44 8.76
C ARG A 23 3.64 4.79 8.46
N THR A 24 4.48 5.45 7.67
CA THR A 24 5.75 4.86 7.27
C THR A 24 6.82 5.91 7.07
N VAL A 25 8.06 5.48 7.24
CA VAL A 25 9.26 6.26 6.94
C VAL A 25 10.03 5.55 5.83
N LEU A 26 10.31 6.29 4.75
CA LEU A 26 11.20 5.89 3.68
C LEU A 26 12.62 6.38 3.97
N LEU A 27 13.58 5.48 4.02
CA LEU A 27 15.00 5.79 3.91
C LEU A 27 15.43 5.55 2.47
N VAL A 28 15.84 6.62 1.79
CA VAL A 28 16.18 6.59 0.37
C VAL A 28 17.59 7.11 0.13
N ARG A 29 18.37 6.39 -0.69
CA ARG A 29 19.62 6.91 -1.27
C ARG A 29 19.39 7.30 -2.72
N THR A 30 19.84 8.50 -3.09
CA THR A 30 19.77 8.98 -4.48
C THR A 30 21.15 9.26 -5.08
N LYS A 31 21.27 9.04 -6.39
CA LYS A 31 22.44 9.39 -7.21
C LYS A 31 21.95 9.95 -8.55
N TRP A 32 22.44 11.12 -8.95
CA TRP A 32 22.03 11.80 -10.20
C TRP A 32 20.49 11.92 -10.36
N GLY A 33 19.80 12.26 -9.28
CA GLY A 33 18.33 12.41 -9.27
C GLY A 33 17.53 11.10 -9.27
N ARG A 34 18.18 9.93 -9.28
CA ARG A 34 17.50 8.62 -9.22
C ARG A 34 17.63 7.98 -7.85
N ILE A 35 16.61 7.25 -7.42
CA ILE A 35 16.66 6.37 -6.25
C ILE A 35 17.51 5.15 -6.60
N VAL A 36 18.51 4.85 -5.77
CA VAL A 36 19.44 3.72 -5.93
C VAL A 36 19.40 2.73 -4.76
N GLU A 37 18.82 3.12 -3.64
CA GLU A 37 18.52 2.24 -2.49
C GLU A 37 17.29 2.79 -1.78
N GLN A 38 16.42 1.90 -1.31
CA GLN A 38 15.21 2.23 -0.55
C GLN A 38 15.02 1.20 0.56
N LYS A 39 14.64 1.68 1.75
CA LYS A 39 14.16 0.87 2.87
C LYS A 39 12.91 1.52 3.46
N ASP A 40 11.92 0.70 3.75
CA ASP A 40 10.61 1.13 4.22
C ASP A 40 10.41 0.67 5.66
N TYR A 41 9.95 1.58 6.51
CA TYR A 41 9.70 1.31 7.92
C TYR A 41 8.26 1.66 8.24
N TYR A 42 7.41 0.63 8.28
CA TYR A 42 5.99 0.75 8.59
C TYR A 42 5.77 0.78 10.11
N GLU A 43 4.81 1.60 10.56
CA GLU A 43 4.34 1.64 11.97
C GLU A 43 3.83 0.27 12.39
N ASP A 44 3.06 -0.37 11.52
CA ASP A 44 2.46 -1.68 11.77
C ASP A 44 2.55 -2.55 10.51
N THR A 45 3.41 -3.56 10.54
CA THR A 45 3.59 -4.48 9.41
C THR A 45 2.46 -5.50 9.26
N ALA A 46 1.67 -5.75 10.32
CA ALA A 46 0.54 -6.68 10.24
C ALA A 46 -0.58 -6.13 9.34
N ARG A 47 -0.72 -4.79 9.25
CA ARG A 47 -1.71 -4.13 8.39
C ARG A 47 -1.54 -4.45 6.90
N ILE A 48 -0.33 -4.78 6.45
CA ILE A 48 -0.09 -5.20 5.06
C ILE A 48 -0.72 -6.58 4.81
N GLY A 49 -0.59 -7.52 5.75
CA GLY A 49 -1.22 -8.84 5.64
C GLY A 49 -2.75 -8.77 5.67
N ASP A 50 -3.32 -7.94 6.54
CA ASP A 50 -4.76 -7.68 6.58
C ASP A 50 -5.26 -7.02 5.28
N PHE A 51 -4.45 -6.13 4.70
CA PHE A 51 -4.74 -5.49 3.43
C PHE A 51 -4.79 -6.51 2.29
N ASP A 52 -3.78 -7.39 2.19
CA ASP A 52 -3.74 -8.46 1.18
C ASP A 52 -4.97 -9.37 1.27
N ARG A 53 -5.39 -9.72 2.49
CA ARG A 53 -6.62 -10.50 2.70
C ARG A 53 -7.85 -9.75 2.20
N ARG A 54 -7.98 -8.47 2.55
CA ARG A 54 -9.10 -7.61 2.10
C ARG A 54 -9.14 -7.47 0.58
N LEU A 55 -8.00 -7.34 -0.08
CA LEU A 55 -7.94 -7.27 -1.54
C LEU A 55 -8.49 -8.55 -2.18
N ARG A 56 -8.10 -9.72 -1.66
CA ARG A 56 -8.61 -11.01 -2.16
C ARG A 56 -10.13 -11.15 -1.99
N GLU A 57 -10.67 -10.70 -0.85
CA GLU A 57 -12.12 -10.69 -0.60
C GLU A 57 -12.85 -9.80 -1.61
N ILE A 58 -12.30 -8.61 -1.90
CA ILE A 58 -12.86 -7.67 -2.90
C ILE A 58 -12.78 -8.24 -4.31
N GLU A 59 -11.64 -8.84 -4.69
CA GLU A 59 -11.46 -9.50 -5.99
C GLU A 59 -12.41 -10.67 -6.19
N ALA A 60 -12.60 -11.51 -5.16
CA ALA A 60 -13.56 -12.60 -5.19
C ALA A 60 -15.01 -12.09 -5.31
N GLY A 61 -15.35 -11.03 -4.57
CA GLY A 61 -16.66 -10.38 -4.68
C GLY A 61 -16.91 -9.79 -6.07
N ARG A 62 -15.89 -9.23 -6.73
CA ARG A 62 -15.96 -8.77 -8.12
C ARG A 62 -16.11 -9.91 -9.12
N ALA A 63 -15.40 -11.02 -8.93
CA ALA A 63 -15.50 -12.19 -9.79
C ALA A 63 -16.91 -12.83 -9.73
N CYS A 64 -17.57 -12.80 -8.57
CA CYS A 64 -18.95 -13.29 -8.41
C CYS A 64 -20.00 -12.36 -9.04
N GLY A 65 -19.68 -11.07 -9.23
CA GLY A 65 -20.55 -10.08 -9.89
C GLY A 65 -20.50 -10.09 -11.42
N THR A 66 -19.62 -10.86 -12.05
CA THR A 66 -19.52 -11.00 -13.51
C THR A 66 -20.28 -12.23 -14.02
N VAL A 67 -21.54 -12.38 -13.58
CA VAL A 67 -22.53 -13.19 -14.29
C VAL A 67 -23.72 -12.27 -14.57
N ALA A 68 -23.58 -11.47 -15.62
CA ALA A 68 -24.70 -10.85 -16.30
C ALA A 68 -24.71 -11.39 -17.73
N GLU A 69 -25.89 -11.87 -18.13
CA GLU A 69 -26.31 -12.59 -19.35
C GLU A 69 -25.45 -12.47 -20.61
#